data_AF-A0A1B2EMJ6-F1
#
_entry.id   AF-A0A1B2EMJ6-F1
#
_cell.length_a   1.000
_cell.length_b   1.000
_cell.length_c   1.000
_cell.angle_alpha   90.00
_cell.angle_beta   90.00
_cell.angle_gamma   90.00
#
_symmetry.space_group_name_H-M   'P 1'
#
loop_
_entity.id
_entity.type
_entity.pdbx_description
1 polymer ?
#
loop_
_entity_poly.entity_id
_entity_poly.type
_entity_poly.pdbx_seq_one_letter_code
_entity_poly.pdbx_strand_id
1 'polypeptide(L)' 'MITRRLRFALWRHHRSLRRQALAQERAAGHLIGLADTLVAVGRPEPAQRLVRIVLRFGVKAICLIAQAEAVN' A
#
# COMPACT_ATOMS: atom_id res chain seq x y z
N MET A 1 18.12 -24.82 -18.31
CA MET A 1 17.53 -23.54 -18.76
C MET A 1 16.29 -23.09 -17.96
N ILE A 2 15.45 -24.02 -17.47
CA ILE A 2 14.17 -23.74 -16.78
C ILE A 2 14.34 -22.92 -15.47
N THR A 3 15.42 -23.19 -14.72
CA THR A 3 15.71 -22.52 -13.43
C THR A 3 15.98 -21.02 -13.55
N ARG A 4 16.57 -20.55 -14.66
CA ARG A 4 16.84 -19.11 -14.87
C ARG A 4 15.56 -18.32 -15.13
N ARG A 5 14.62 -18.88 -15.89
CA ARG A 5 13.31 -18.25 -16.17
C ARG A 5 12.45 -18.19 -14.92
N LEU A 6 12.43 -19.28 -14.13
CA LEU A 6 11.70 -19.32 -12.86
C LEU A 6 12.24 -18.27 -11.87
N ARG A 7 13.58 -18.20 -11.71
CA ARG A 7 14.22 -17.21 -10.83
C ARG A 7 13.92 -15.77 -11.26
N PHE A 8 13.91 -15.50 -12.57
CA PHE A 8 13.55 -14.18 -13.09
C PHE A 8 12.07 -13.85 -12.85
N ALA A 9 11.17 -14.82 -13.02
CA ALA A 9 9.75 -14.64 -12.74
C ALA A 9 9.48 -14.34 -11.26
N LEU A 10 10.12 -15.08 -10.35
CA LEU A 10 10.04 -14.84 -8.89
C LEU A 10 10.54 -13.45 -8.53
N TRP A 11 11.72 -13.06 -9.04
CA TRP A 11 12.27 -11.72 -8.80
C TRP A 11 11.35 -10.61 -9.32
N ARG A 12 10.77 -10.79 -10.52
CA ARG A 12 9.83 -9.83 -11.11
C ARG A 12 8.55 -9.74 -10.28
N HIS A 13 8.04 -10.87 -9.79
CA HIS A 13 6.85 -10.92 -8.96
C HIS A 13 7.09 -10.23 -7.61
N HIS A 14 8.17 -10.58 -6.90
CA HIS A 14 8.61 -9.91 -5.67
C HIS A 14 8.72 -8.39 -5.85
N ARG A 15 9.39 -7.94 -6.92
CA ARG A 15 9.53 -6.50 -7.22
C ARG A 15 8.19 -5.83 -7.52
N SER A 16 7.27 -6.52 -8.19
CA SER A 16 5.92 -6.02 -8.45
C SER A 16 5.13 -5.82 -7.16
N LEU A 17 5.15 -6.81 -6.26
CA LEU A 17 4.46 -6.74 -4.97
C LEU A 17 4.98 -5.57 -4.12
N ARG A 18 6.30 -5.42 -4.01
CA ARG A 18 6.90 -4.27 -3.29
C ARG A 18 6.51 -2.91 -3.88
N ARG A 19 6.45 -2.79 -5.21
CA ARG A 19 5.98 -1.56 -5.86
C ARG A 19 4.52 -1.26 -5.55
N GLN A 20 3.67 -2.28 -5.53
CA GLN A 20 2.27 -2.12 -5.17
C GLN A 20 2.11 -1.71 -3.70
N ALA A 21 2.89 -2.31 -2.79
CA ALA A 21 2.88 -1.92 -1.38
C ALA A 21 3.24 -0.43 -1.20
N LEU A 22 4.33 0.03 -1.80
CA LEU A 22 4.73 1.44 -1.78
C LEU A 22 3.66 2.38 -2.36
N ALA A 23 2.95 1.94 -3.40
CA ALA A 23 1.85 2.73 -3.96
C ALA A 23 0.66 2.83 -2.99
N GLN A 24 0.35 1.76 -2.25
CA GLN A 24 -0.67 1.79 -1.20
C GLN A 24 -0.27 2.69 -0.04
N GLU A 25 0.99 2.65 0.41
CA GLU A 25 1.51 3.53 1.47
C GLU A 25 1.45 5.01 1.06
N ARG A 26 1.86 5.34 -0.16
CA ARG A 26 1.76 6.71 -0.68
C ARG A 26 0.32 7.19 -0.74
N ALA A 27 -0.60 6.35 -1.24
CA ALA A 27 -2.02 6.67 -1.27
C ALA A 27 -2.57 6.89 0.15
N ALA A 28 -2.20 6.03 1.11
CA ALA A 28 -2.57 6.20 2.52
C ALA A 28 -2.05 7.54 3.07
N GLY A 29 -0.79 7.89 2.81
CA GLY A 29 -0.20 9.18 3.22
C GLY A 29 -0.95 10.39 2.64
N HIS A 30 -1.32 10.35 1.36
CA HIS A 30 -2.12 11.42 0.74
C HIS A 30 -3.52 11.55 1.37
N LEU A 31 -4.16 10.41 1.67
CA LEU A 31 -5.49 10.39 2.31
C LEU A 31 -5.43 10.89 3.76
N ILE A 32 -4.33 10.64 4.50
CA ILE A 32 -4.09 11.22 5.83
C ILE A 32 -3.98 12.74 5.71
N GLY A 33 -3.14 13.24 4.81
CA GLY A 33 -3.02 14.69 4.60
C GLY A 33 -4.34 15.35 4.22
N LEU A 34 -5.16 14.69 3.39
CA LEU A 34 -6.53 15.15 3.10
C LEU A 34 -7.43 15.15 4.34
N ALA A 35 -7.38 14.10 5.17
CA ALA A 35 -8.13 14.05 6.42
C ALA A 35 -7.74 15.20 7.35
N ASP A 36 -6.44 15.49 7.49
CA ASP A 36 -5.93 16.60 8.31
C ASP A 36 -6.43 17.95 7.79
N THR A 37 -6.40 18.17 6.47
CA THR A 37 -6.94 19.42 5.88
C THR A 37 -8.44 19.57 6.14
N LEU A 38 -9.21 18.48 6.09
CA LEU A 38 -10.64 18.51 6.38
C LEU A 38 -10.92 18.82 7.85
N VAL A 39 -10.13 18.27 8.77
CA VAL A 39 -10.21 18.63 10.20
C VAL A 39 -9.92 20.12 10.38
N ALA A 40 -8.85 20.64 9.75
CA ALA A 40 -8.46 22.05 9.84
C ALA A 40 -9.55 23.01 9.30
N VAL A 41 -10.30 22.60 8.28
CA VAL A 41 -11.41 23.39 7.68
C VAL A 41 -12.75 23.16 8.42
N GLY A 42 -12.74 22.47 9.56
CA GLY A 42 -13.94 22.28 10.39
C GLY A 42 -14.89 21.21 9.86
N ARG A 43 -14.40 20.25 9.07
CA ARG A 43 -15.16 19.10 8.55
C ARG A 43 -14.65 17.76 9.11
N PRO A 44 -14.89 17.47 10.41
CA PRO A 44 -14.36 16.27 11.05
C PRO A 44 -15.03 14.97 10.59
N GLU A 45 -16.31 15.00 10.22
CA GLU A 45 -17.05 13.81 9.78
C GLU A 45 -16.49 13.18 8.49
N PRO A 46 -16.24 13.93 7.40
CA PRO A 46 -15.60 13.36 6.21
C PRO A 46 -14.14 12.96 6.46
N ALA A 47 -13.42 13.66 7.36
CA ALA A 47 -12.08 13.25 7.78
C ALA A 47 -12.09 11.87 8.45
N GLN A 48 -13.02 11.61 9.37
CA GLN A 48 -13.17 10.29 10.00
C GLN A 48 -13.48 9.18 9.00
N ARG A 49 -14.31 9.47 7.98
CA ARG A 49 -14.58 8.50 6.89
C ARG A 49 -13.32 8.20 6.10
N LEU A 50 -12.50 9.22 5.81
CA LEU A 50 -11.22 9.05 5.13
C LEU A 50 -10.22 8.23 5.94
N VAL A 51 -10.13 8.44 7.25
CA VAL A 51 -9.27 7.62 8.13
C VAL A 51 -9.63 6.13 8.04
N ARG A 52 -10.92 5.77 7.99
CA ARG A 52 -11.34 4.37 7.78
C ARG A 52 -10.87 3.82 6.44
N ILE A 53 -10.82 4.65 5.41
CA ILE A 53 -10.30 4.27 4.09
C ILE A 53 -8.79 4.09 4.16
N VAL A 54 -8.05 5.04 4.75
CA VAL A 54 -6.59 4.97 4.97
C VAL A 54 -6.18 3.63 5.57
N LEU A 55 -6.89 3.16 6.60
CA LEU A 55 -6.60 1.88 7.25
C LEU A 55 -6.62 0.70 6.26
N ARG A 56 -7.54 0.71 5.29
CA ARG A 56 -7.61 -0.34 4.25
C ARG A 56 -6.38 -0.33 3.34
N PHE A 57 -5.87 0.85 3.00
CA PHE A 57 -4.64 0.98 2.20
C PHE A 57 -3.42 0.51 3.01
N GLY A 58 -3.34 0.87 4.29
CA GLY A 58 -2.26 0.41 5.19
C GLY A 58 -2.23 -1.11 5.35
N VAL A 59 -3.38 -1.72 5.65
CA VAL A 59 -3.49 -3.20 5.76
C VAL A 59 -3.09 -3.86 4.44
N LYS A 60 -3.56 -3.33 3.30
CA LYS A 60 -3.21 -3.88 1.98
C LYS A 60 -1.71 -3.77 1.69
N ALA A 61 -1.06 -2.67 2.08
CA ALA A 61 0.39 -2.52 1.95
C ALA A 61 1.15 -3.60 2.73
N ILE A 62 0.78 -3.81 4.00
CA ILE A 62 1.38 -4.85 4.86
C ILE A 62 1.21 -6.24 4.24
N CYS A 63 0.01 -6.57 3.75
CA CYS A 63 -0.23 -7.86 3.11
C CYS A 63 0.64 -8.05 1.85
N LEU A 64 0.82 -7.00 1.03
CA LEU A 64 1.66 -7.06 -0.17
C LEU A 64 3.15 -7.21 0.18
N ILE A 65 3.61 -6.62 1.29
CA ILE A 65 4.98 -6.81 1.79
C ILE A 65 5.17 -8.25 2.25
N ALA A 66 4.25 -8.78 3.07
CA ALA A 66 4.31 -10.15 3.54
C ALA A 66 4.29 -11.17 2.38
N GLN A 67 3.47 -10.92 1.35
CA GLN A 67 3.48 -11.73 0.13
C GLN A 67 4.80 -11.64 -0.63
N ALA A 68 5.41 -10.45 -0.69
CA ALA A 68 6.72 -10.30 -1.32
C ALA A 68 7.76 -11.14 -0.57
N GLU A 69 7.80 -11.03 0.75
CA GLU A 69 8.75 -11.76 1.60
C GLU A 69 8.57 -13.29 1.51
N ALA A 70 7.35 -13.79 1.35
CA ALA A 70 7.08 -15.20 1.16
C ALA A 70 7.58 -15.78 -0.19
N VAL A 71 7.85 -14.92 -1.17
CA VAL A 71 8.27 -15.32 -2.54
C VAL A 71 9.80 -15.20 -2.72
N ASN A 72 10.50 -14.57 -1.78
CA ASN A 72 11.95 -14.35 -1.80
C ASN A 72 12.69 -15.51 -1.12
#